data_AF-A0A455UEY8-F1
#
_entry.id   AF-A0A455UEY8-F1
#
_cell.length_a   1.000
_cell.length_b   1.000
_cell.length_c   1.000
_cell.angle_alpha   90.00
_cell.angle_beta   90.00
_cell.angle_gamma   90.00
#
_symmetry.space_group_name_H-M   'P 1'
#
loop_
_entity.id
_entity.type
_entity.pdbx_description
1 polymer ?
#
loop_
_entity_poly.entity_id
_entity_poly.type
_entity_poly.pdbx_seq_one_letter_code
_entity_poly.pdbx_strand_id
1 'polypeptide(L)'
;MIDEVEALEDRARRRDILVDEDTLFDFYDQRIPAEIVNGKGFEHWRKQAEQRDPKLLHFDLDSLKARDAGDVTQAQYPDHLTLAGVAYPVSYHFDPEAEDDGVTLTVPAAMLPQVPVHALEWLVPGLLREKCIALMKSLPKSIRRQVVPIPDWVDAALETLVPDQRPLTEALRIYSTPYIDTGTPRRLAFRPARTAFNHEYSCS
;
A
#
# COMPACT_ATOMS: atom_id res chain seq x y z
N MET A 1 5.54 -7.18 -32.30
CA MET A 1 4.21 -7.42 -31.69
C MET A 1 4.29 -8.06 -30.31
N ILE A 2 5.40 -8.73 -29.97
CA ILE A 2 5.73 -9.10 -28.57
C ILE A 2 6.49 -7.94 -27.89
N ASP A 3 7.32 -7.21 -28.64
CA ASP A 3 8.20 -6.16 -28.09
C ASP A 3 7.46 -4.87 -27.66
N GLU A 4 6.29 -4.58 -28.25
CA GLU A 4 5.44 -3.44 -27.82
C GLU A 4 4.63 -3.77 -26.56
N VAL A 5 4.38 -5.06 -26.29
CA VAL A 5 3.72 -5.53 -25.06
C VAL A 5 4.72 -5.51 -23.90
N GLU A 6 5.96 -5.94 -24.14
CA GLU A 6 7.06 -5.94 -23.15
C GLU A 6 7.42 -4.52 -22.68
N ALA A 7 7.47 -3.54 -23.60
CA ALA A 7 7.69 -2.13 -23.26
C ALA A 7 6.48 -1.46 -22.53
N LEU A 8 5.30 -2.06 -22.62
CA LEU A 8 4.11 -1.71 -21.85
C LEU A 8 4.08 -2.43 -20.49
N GLU A 9 4.68 -3.62 -20.38
CA GLU A 9 4.84 -4.40 -19.14
C GLU A 9 5.84 -3.77 -18.18
N ASP A 10 6.97 -3.29 -18.68
CA ASP A 10 7.99 -2.57 -17.89
C ASP A 10 7.49 -1.22 -17.34
N ARG A 11 6.54 -0.60 -18.04
CA ARG A 11 5.98 0.72 -17.67
C ARG A 11 4.80 0.63 -16.70
N ALA A 12 4.25 -0.57 -16.45
CA ALA A 12 2.96 -0.75 -15.78
C ALA A 12 3.01 -1.45 -14.41
N ARG A 13 4.19 -1.74 -13.83
CA ARG A 13 4.32 -2.51 -12.58
C ARG A 13 3.65 -3.88 -12.65
N ARG A 14 4.07 -4.77 -13.55
CA ARG A 14 3.44 -6.09 -13.64
C ARG A 14 4.46 -7.22 -13.64
N ARG A 15 4.98 -7.48 -12.45
CA ARG A 15 5.17 -8.85 -11.98
C ARG A 15 4.21 -9.29 -10.86
N ASP A 16 3.22 -8.48 -10.49
CA ASP A 16 2.05 -8.93 -9.68
C ASP A 16 0.82 -9.21 -10.55
N ILE A 17 1.07 -10.12 -11.49
CA ILE A 17 0.06 -11.06 -11.98
C ILE A 17 0.10 -12.35 -11.15
N LEU A 18 0.97 -12.44 -10.14
CA LEU A 18 0.84 -13.44 -9.11
C LEU A 18 -0.21 -12.93 -8.12
N VAL A 19 -1.44 -13.29 -8.42
CA VAL A 19 -2.49 -13.50 -7.43
C VAL A 19 -1.82 -14.01 -6.15
N ASP A 20 -1.96 -13.28 -5.05
CA ASP A 20 -1.55 -13.77 -3.73
C ASP A 20 -2.11 -15.21 -3.53
N GLU A 21 -1.32 -16.11 -2.93
CA GLU A 21 -1.67 -17.53 -2.85
C GLU A 21 -3.02 -17.74 -2.16
N ASP A 22 -3.36 -16.91 -1.17
CA ASP A 22 -4.66 -16.98 -0.48
C ASP A 22 -5.80 -16.52 -1.41
N THR A 23 -5.57 -15.49 -2.23
CA THR A 23 -6.56 -15.03 -3.22
C THR A 23 -6.79 -16.06 -4.34
N LEU A 24 -5.72 -16.74 -4.77
CA LEU A 24 -5.81 -17.81 -5.75
C LEU A 24 -6.53 -19.01 -5.16
N PHE A 25 -6.22 -19.34 -3.90
CA PHE A 25 -6.88 -20.37 -3.13
C PHE A 25 -8.38 -20.10 -3.00
N ASP A 26 -8.78 -18.92 -2.52
CA ASP A 26 -10.18 -18.52 -2.34
C ASP A 26 -10.96 -18.55 -3.66
N PHE A 27 -10.33 -18.16 -4.77
CA PHE A 27 -10.95 -18.20 -6.09
C PHE A 27 -11.36 -19.62 -6.49
N TYR A 28 -10.48 -20.59 -6.23
CA TYR A 28 -10.74 -21.99 -6.55
C TYR A 28 -11.63 -22.67 -5.51
N ASP A 29 -11.46 -22.38 -4.22
CA ASP A 29 -12.28 -22.93 -3.14
C ASP A 29 -13.77 -22.59 -3.30
N GLN A 30 -14.08 -21.36 -3.74
CA GLN A 30 -15.47 -20.95 -4.01
C GLN A 30 -16.11 -21.67 -5.22
N ARG A 31 -15.30 -22.26 -6.11
CA ARG A 31 -15.77 -22.84 -7.39
C ARG A 31 -15.71 -24.36 -7.40
N ILE A 32 -14.74 -24.94 -6.72
CA ILE A 32 -14.55 -26.39 -6.64
C ILE A 32 -15.43 -26.94 -5.52
N PRO A 33 -16.36 -27.88 -5.80
CA PRO A 33 -17.16 -28.51 -4.75
C PRO A 33 -16.29 -29.20 -3.69
N ALA A 34 -16.63 -28.98 -2.41
CA ALA A 34 -15.91 -29.56 -1.27
C ALA A 34 -15.89 -31.10 -1.23
N GLU A 35 -16.75 -31.77 -2.01
CA GLU A 35 -16.78 -33.23 -2.16
C GLU A 35 -15.61 -33.77 -2.99
N ILE A 36 -14.88 -32.91 -3.70
CA ILE A 36 -13.76 -33.27 -4.56
C ILE A 36 -12.46 -33.29 -3.74
N VAL A 37 -12.06 -34.48 -3.32
CA VAL A 37 -10.87 -34.70 -2.48
C VAL A 37 -9.72 -35.41 -3.21
N ASN A 38 -9.86 -35.68 -4.51
CA ASN A 38 -8.84 -36.38 -5.30
C ASN A 38 -8.82 -35.93 -6.77
N GLY A 39 -7.68 -36.12 -7.43
CA GLY A 39 -7.46 -35.66 -8.81
C GLY A 39 -8.38 -36.30 -9.86
N LYS A 40 -8.81 -37.55 -9.67
CA LYS A 40 -9.75 -38.21 -10.60
C LYS A 40 -11.15 -37.60 -10.53
N GLY A 41 -11.61 -37.28 -9.31
CA GLY A 41 -12.87 -36.58 -9.07
C GLY A 41 -12.84 -35.16 -9.65
N PHE A 42 -11.72 -34.45 -9.45
CA PHE A 42 -11.52 -33.11 -10.01
C PHE A 42 -11.60 -33.13 -11.53
N GLU A 43 -10.89 -34.03 -12.20
CA GLU A 43 -10.85 -34.12 -13.66
C GLU A 43 -12.22 -34.44 -14.26
N HIS A 44 -13.00 -35.30 -13.61
CA HIS A 44 -14.35 -35.66 -14.05
C HIS A 44 -15.32 -34.47 -13.91
N TRP A 45 -15.29 -33.79 -12.77
CA TRP A 45 -16.08 -32.60 -12.52
C TRP A 45 -15.71 -31.46 -13.47
N ARG A 46 -14.41 -31.17 -13.61
CA ARG A 46 -13.89 -30.11 -14.48
C ARG A 46 -14.43 -30.23 -15.89
N LYS A 47 -14.37 -31.42 -16.50
CA LYS A 47 -14.90 -31.65 -17.85
C LYS A 47 -16.38 -31.33 -17.99
N GLN A 48 -17.19 -31.64 -16.97
CA GLN A 48 -18.61 -31.32 -16.98
C GLN A 48 -18.87 -29.84 -16.71
N ALA A 49 -18.06 -29.22 -15.87
CA ALA A 49 -18.18 -27.82 -15.49
C ALA A 49 -17.73 -26.89 -16.63
N GLU A 50 -16.61 -27.18 -17.28
CA GLU A 50 -16.08 -26.44 -18.44
C GLU A 50 -16.96 -26.59 -19.69
N GLN A 51 -17.74 -27.67 -19.81
CA GLN A 51 -18.76 -27.79 -20.86
C GLN A 51 -19.91 -26.78 -20.69
N ARG A 52 -20.19 -26.34 -19.46
CA ARG A 52 -21.24 -25.37 -19.16
C ARG A 52 -20.70 -23.95 -19.14
N ASP A 53 -19.52 -23.76 -18.58
CA ASP A 53 -18.80 -22.50 -18.57
C ASP A 53 -17.30 -22.75 -18.87
N PRO A 54 -16.87 -22.55 -20.12
CA PRO A 54 -15.47 -22.76 -20.53
C PRO A 54 -14.47 -21.88 -19.80
N LYS A 55 -14.91 -20.80 -19.15
CA LYS A 55 -14.05 -19.86 -18.43
C LYS A 55 -14.18 -20.00 -16.91
N LEU A 56 -14.86 -21.03 -16.42
CA LEU A 56 -15.14 -21.20 -14.98
C LEU A 56 -13.87 -21.19 -14.12
N LEU A 57 -12.84 -21.92 -14.56
CA LEU A 57 -11.54 -21.99 -13.90
C LEU A 57 -10.52 -21.02 -14.50
N HIS A 58 -10.94 -20.19 -15.46
CA HIS A 58 -10.06 -19.19 -16.05
C HIS A 58 -9.96 -18.03 -15.07
N PHE A 59 -8.74 -17.83 -14.62
CA PHE A 59 -8.40 -16.72 -13.76
C PHE A 59 -8.25 -15.45 -14.61
N ASP A 60 -9.26 -14.59 -14.64
CA ASP A 60 -9.21 -13.34 -15.38
C ASP A 60 -8.49 -12.26 -14.57
N LEU A 61 -7.34 -11.84 -15.10
CA LEU A 61 -6.44 -10.86 -14.52
C LEU A 61 -7.04 -9.46 -14.38
N ASP A 62 -7.95 -9.09 -15.28
CA ASP A 62 -8.59 -7.78 -15.22
C ASP A 62 -9.61 -7.68 -14.07
N SER A 63 -10.16 -8.83 -13.64
CA SER A 63 -11.04 -8.93 -12.47
C SER A 63 -10.28 -8.84 -11.14
N LEU A 64 -9.00 -9.23 -11.09
CA LEU A 64 -8.16 -9.11 -9.88
C LEU A 64 -7.79 -7.65 -9.60
N LYS A 65 -7.42 -6.91 -10.65
CA LYS A 65 -7.10 -5.48 -10.57
C LYS A 65 -8.23 -4.67 -9.95
N ALA A 66 -9.49 -5.04 -10.20
CA ALA A 66 -10.64 -4.31 -9.68
C ALA A 66 -10.88 -4.50 -8.16
N ARG A 67 -10.34 -5.57 -7.56
CA ARG A 67 -10.47 -5.84 -6.11
C ARG A 67 -9.36 -5.19 -5.27
N ASP A 68 -8.14 -5.08 -5.80
CA ASP A 68 -7.00 -4.39 -5.16
C ASP A 68 -6.83 -2.91 -5.55
N ALA A 69 -7.51 -2.45 -6.60
CA ALA A 69 -7.44 -1.04 -7.05
C ALA A 69 -7.97 -0.01 -6.04
N GLY A 70 -8.49 -0.43 -4.88
CA GLY A 70 -8.83 0.49 -3.79
C GLY A 70 -7.61 1.21 -3.22
N ASP A 71 -6.45 0.55 -3.16
CA ASP A 71 -5.27 1.04 -2.40
C ASP A 71 -4.05 1.38 -3.27
N VAL A 72 -3.91 0.83 -4.47
CA VAL A 72 -2.75 1.11 -5.35
C VAL A 72 -3.08 2.18 -6.38
N THR A 73 -2.99 3.45 -5.97
CA THR A 73 -3.19 4.60 -6.87
C THR A 73 -1.86 5.26 -7.24
N GLN A 74 -1.84 5.96 -8.38
CA GLN A 74 -0.72 6.84 -8.78
C GLN A 74 -0.40 7.89 -7.71
N ALA A 75 -1.38 8.27 -6.88
CA ALA A 75 -1.17 9.17 -5.76
C ALA A 75 -0.39 8.49 -4.62
N GLN A 76 -0.64 7.20 -4.35
CA GLN A 76 0.09 6.43 -3.34
C GLN A 76 1.51 6.10 -3.78
N TYR A 77 1.68 5.81 -5.06
CA TYR A 77 2.97 5.46 -5.63
C TYR A 77 3.14 6.26 -6.93
N PRO A 78 3.75 7.45 -6.88
CA PRO A 78 3.95 8.25 -8.07
C PRO A 78 5.15 7.77 -8.89
N ASP A 79 5.13 7.99 -10.21
CA ASP A 79 6.32 7.75 -11.06
C ASP A 79 7.45 8.76 -10.79
N HIS A 80 7.13 9.88 -10.13
CA HIS A 80 8.07 10.94 -9.82
C HIS A 80 7.87 11.46 -8.40
N LEU A 81 8.95 11.68 -7.67
CA LEU A 81 8.95 12.37 -6.40
C LEU A 81 9.51 13.78 -6.58
N THR A 82 8.76 14.79 -6.13
CA THR A 82 9.22 16.18 -6.21
C THR A 82 9.96 16.54 -4.94
N LEU A 83 11.26 16.81 -5.06
CA LEU A 83 12.12 17.22 -3.95
C LEU A 83 12.77 18.56 -4.28
N ALA A 84 12.63 19.54 -3.40
CA ALA A 84 13.15 20.91 -3.59
C ALA A 84 12.75 21.53 -4.96
N GLY A 85 11.56 21.21 -5.45
CA GLY A 85 11.04 21.72 -6.74
C GLY A 85 11.51 20.96 -7.98
N VAL A 86 12.30 19.89 -7.83
CA VAL A 86 12.76 19.02 -8.93
C VAL A 86 12.03 17.69 -8.86
N ALA A 87 11.46 17.26 -9.98
CA ALA A 87 10.82 15.95 -10.11
C ALA A 87 11.87 14.90 -10.47
N TYR A 88 12.06 13.91 -9.59
CA TYR A 88 12.98 12.80 -9.78
C TYR A 88 12.20 11.53 -10.12
N PRO A 89 12.60 10.76 -11.14
CA PRO A 89 11.98 9.48 -11.43
C PRO A 89 12.13 8.51 -10.26
N VAL A 90 11.06 7.76 -10.00
CA VAL A 90 11.01 6.73 -8.96
C VAL A 90 10.67 5.39 -9.60
N SER A 91 11.44 4.37 -9.26
CA SER A 91 11.13 2.98 -9.57
C SER A 91 10.86 2.19 -8.29
N TYR A 92 10.08 1.13 -8.43
CA TYR A 92 9.67 0.27 -7.34
C TYR A 92 10.06 -1.15 -7.69
N HIS A 93 10.70 -1.83 -6.75
CA HIS A 93 10.98 -3.26 -6.81
C HIS A 93 10.43 -3.88 -5.53
N PHE A 94 9.78 -5.03 -5.64
CA PHE A 94 9.22 -5.72 -4.48
C PHE A 94 9.58 -7.18 -4.57
N ASP A 95 10.70 -7.51 -3.95
CA ASP A 95 11.25 -8.85 -3.87
C ASP A 95 12.15 -8.90 -2.62
N PRO A 96 11.68 -9.48 -1.50
CA PRO A 96 12.43 -9.53 -0.25
C PRO A 96 13.80 -10.21 -0.36
N GLU A 97 14.05 -10.97 -1.43
CA GLU A 97 15.32 -11.65 -1.70
C GLU A 97 16.25 -10.81 -2.60
N ALA A 98 15.74 -9.76 -3.25
CA ALA A 98 16.51 -8.88 -4.11
C ALA A 98 17.23 -7.76 -3.33
N GLU A 99 18.41 -7.36 -3.82
CA GLU A 99 19.19 -6.28 -3.20
C GLU A 99 18.56 -4.89 -3.39
N ASP A 100 17.79 -4.71 -4.47
CA ASP A 100 17.12 -3.46 -4.83
C ASP A 100 15.65 -3.42 -4.39
N ASP A 101 15.23 -4.31 -3.48
CA ASP A 101 13.90 -4.30 -2.86
C ASP A 101 13.54 -2.92 -2.27
N GLY A 102 12.33 -2.46 -2.59
CA GLY A 102 11.76 -1.21 -2.13
C GLY A 102 11.69 -0.12 -3.21
N VAL A 103 12.04 1.10 -2.81
CA VAL A 103 11.89 2.32 -3.64
C VAL A 103 13.25 2.84 -4.05
N THR A 104 13.44 2.99 -5.36
CA THR A 104 14.65 3.56 -5.94
C THR A 104 14.37 4.93 -6.56
N LEU A 105 15.12 5.94 -6.11
CA LEU A 105 15.08 7.30 -6.66
C LEU A 105 16.24 7.47 -7.65
N THR A 106 15.93 7.82 -8.90
CA THR A 106 16.96 8.09 -9.91
C THR A 106 17.36 9.56 -9.86
N VAL A 107 18.61 9.83 -9.47
CA VAL A 107 19.14 11.19 -9.29
C VAL A 107 20.34 11.42 -10.21
N PRO A 108 20.33 12.45 -11.08
CA PRO A 108 21.52 12.84 -11.84
C PRO A 108 22.69 13.20 -10.91
N ALA A 109 23.89 12.71 -11.20
CA ALA A 109 25.06 12.89 -10.31
C ALA A 109 25.32 14.38 -9.94
N ALA A 110 25.08 15.30 -10.86
CA ALA A 110 25.23 16.75 -10.63
C ALA A 110 24.20 17.34 -9.64
N MET A 111 23.07 16.67 -9.44
CA MET A 111 21.99 17.09 -8.53
C MET A 111 22.07 16.40 -7.17
N LEU A 112 22.87 15.34 -7.02
CA LEU A 112 22.97 14.57 -5.79
C LEU A 112 23.25 15.42 -4.52
N PRO A 113 24.15 16.43 -4.53
CA PRO A 113 24.39 17.26 -3.36
C PRO A 113 23.20 18.16 -2.96
N GLN A 114 22.24 18.35 -3.86
CA GLN A 114 21.06 19.18 -3.65
C GLN A 114 19.87 18.38 -3.13
N VAL A 115 19.98 17.04 -3.08
CA VAL A 115 18.89 16.19 -2.62
C VAL A 115 18.70 16.36 -1.11
N PRO A 116 17.51 16.79 -0.67
CA PRO A 116 17.23 16.96 0.74
C PRO A 116 17.10 15.61 1.45
N VAL A 117 18.11 15.23 2.23
CA VAL A 117 18.19 13.92 2.91
C VAL A 117 16.97 13.65 3.79
N HIS A 118 16.52 14.63 4.57
CA HIS A 118 15.37 14.46 5.45
C HIS A 118 14.05 14.31 4.69
N ALA A 119 13.90 14.94 3.53
CA ALA A 119 12.72 14.77 2.70
C ALA A 119 12.60 13.32 2.17
N LEU A 120 13.72 12.63 1.94
CA LEU A 120 13.72 11.21 1.57
C LEU A 120 13.17 10.31 2.68
N GLU A 121 13.24 10.75 3.95
CA GLU A 121 12.69 9.97 5.06
C GLU A 121 11.16 9.85 4.98
N TRP A 122 10.49 10.79 4.32
CA TRP A 122 9.04 10.79 4.16
C TRP A 122 8.55 9.81 3.10
N LEU A 123 9.47 9.26 2.29
CA LEU A 123 9.20 8.22 1.30
C LEU A 123 8.02 8.58 0.36
N VAL A 124 7.46 7.59 -0.33
CA VAL A 124 6.22 7.74 -1.10
C VAL A 124 5.00 7.46 -0.22
N PRO A 125 3.83 8.05 -0.49
CA PRO A 125 2.67 7.93 0.39
C PRO A 125 2.25 6.49 0.70
N GLY A 126 2.32 5.59 -0.28
CA GLY A 126 1.91 4.18 -0.17
C GLY A 126 2.76 3.35 0.79
N LEU A 127 3.96 3.82 1.13
CA LEU A 127 4.88 3.11 2.03
C LEU A 127 5.20 3.92 3.30
N LEU A 128 4.89 5.22 3.31
CA LEU A 128 5.08 6.09 4.47
C LEU A 128 4.31 5.57 5.69
N ARG A 129 3.08 5.08 5.48
CA ARG A 129 2.25 4.52 6.56
C ARG A 129 2.93 3.33 7.25
N GLU A 130 3.38 2.36 6.47
CA GLU A 130 4.00 1.14 6.98
C GLU A 130 5.31 1.46 7.71
N LYS A 131 6.12 2.38 7.15
CA LYS A 131 7.33 2.90 7.80
C LYS A 131 7.00 3.51 9.15
N CYS A 132 5.99 4.37 9.24
CA CYS A 132 5.57 4.98 10.50
C CYS A 132 5.14 3.93 11.52
N ILE A 133 4.33 2.94 11.12
CA ILE A 133 3.91 1.84 12.00
C ILE A 133 5.12 1.06 12.52
N ALA A 134 6.08 0.73 11.64
CA ALA A 134 7.30 0.02 12.02
C ALA A 134 8.14 0.84 13.01
N LEU A 135 8.31 2.14 12.78
CA LEU A 135 8.98 3.07 13.71
C LEU A 135 8.27 3.12 15.07
N MET A 136 6.95 3.23 15.11
CA MET A 136 6.21 3.24 16.38
C MET A 136 6.30 1.90 17.11
N LYS A 137 6.38 0.78 16.38
CA LYS A 137 6.61 -0.56 16.94
C LYS A 137 8.04 -0.76 17.43
N SER A 138 9.04 -0.01 16.96
CA SER A 138 10.42 -0.11 17.45
C SER A 138 10.63 0.64 18.78
N LEU A 139 9.72 1.54 19.15
CA LEU A 139 9.81 2.31 20.39
C LEU A 139 9.73 1.45 21.68
N PRO A 140 10.33 1.92 22.79
CA PRO A 140 10.21 1.28 24.10
C PRO A 140 8.76 1.04 24.52
N LYS A 141 8.53 -0.08 25.23
CA LYS A 141 7.19 -0.51 25.66
C LYS A 141 6.42 0.56 26.46
N SER A 142 7.13 1.38 27.24
CA SER A 142 6.54 2.48 28.02
C SER A 142 5.89 3.56 27.15
N ILE A 143 6.51 3.88 26.01
CA ILE A 143 6.02 4.88 25.05
C ILE A 143 4.94 4.28 24.17
N ARG A 144 5.18 3.07 23.65
CA ARG A 144 4.25 2.38 22.73
C ARG A 144 2.84 2.24 23.29
N ARG A 145 2.71 1.98 24.60
CA ARG A 145 1.42 1.86 25.29
C ARG A 145 0.55 3.12 25.24
N GLN A 146 1.15 4.29 25.01
CA GLN A 146 0.45 5.58 24.95
C GLN A 146 -0.18 5.84 23.58
N VAL A 147 0.22 5.09 22.55
CA VAL A 147 -0.16 5.27 21.15
C VAL A 147 -0.85 4.03 20.57
N VAL A 148 -1.45 3.19 21.42
CA VAL A 148 -2.22 2.01 20.98
C VAL A 148 -3.68 2.40 20.75
N PRO A 149 -4.32 1.97 19.64
CA PRO A 149 -3.79 1.15 18.54
C PRO A 149 -2.81 1.92 17.64
N ILE A 150 -1.64 1.31 17.36
CA ILE A 150 -0.57 1.97 16.57
C ILE A 150 -1.04 2.34 15.16
N PRO A 151 -1.73 1.47 14.40
CA PRO A 151 -2.18 1.82 13.05
C PRO A 151 -3.09 3.05 13.06
N ASP A 152 -4.13 3.05 13.89
CA ASP A 152 -5.08 4.15 14.03
C ASP A 152 -4.40 5.47 14.44
N TRP A 153 -3.41 5.39 15.33
CA TRP A 153 -2.63 6.55 15.74
C TRP A 153 -1.78 7.11 14.59
N VAL A 154 -1.16 6.23 13.80
CA VAL A 154 -0.37 6.62 12.62
C VAL A 154 -1.28 7.23 11.56
N ASP A 155 -2.47 6.67 11.33
CA ASP A 155 -3.44 7.21 10.36
C ASP A 155 -3.83 8.64 10.75
N ALA A 156 -4.17 8.87 12.02
CA ALA A 156 -4.45 10.22 12.53
C ALA A 156 -3.24 11.16 12.44
N ALA A 157 -2.02 10.66 12.62
CA ALA A 157 -0.81 11.46 12.45
C ALA A 157 -0.66 11.90 10.98
N LEU A 158 -0.78 10.97 10.04
CA LEU A 158 -0.59 11.22 8.61
C LEU A 158 -1.68 12.12 7.99
N GLU A 159 -2.86 12.20 8.60
CA GLU A 159 -3.88 13.21 8.23
C GLU A 159 -3.42 14.66 8.50
N THR A 160 -2.48 14.86 9.43
CA THR A 160 -2.04 16.18 9.88
C THR A 160 -0.61 16.53 9.47
N LEU A 161 0.23 15.52 9.28
CA LEU A 161 1.63 15.69 8.94
C LEU A 161 1.79 16.01 7.45
N VAL A 162 2.56 17.05 7.17
CA VAL A 162 2.93 17.43 5.80
C VAL A 162 4.41 17.13 5.61
N PRO A 163 4.78 16.37 4.55
CA PRO A 163 6.18 16.13 4.23
C PRO A 163 6.98 17.42 4.06
N ASP A 164 8.12 17.50 4.73
CA ASP A 164 8.99 18.66 4.67
C ASP A 164 10.47 18.29 4.87
N GLN A 165 11.30 19.29 5.18
CA GLN A 165 12.74 19.17 5.37
C GLN A 165 13.15 18.68 6.76
N ARG A 166 12.20 18.39 7.66
CA ARG A 166 12.48 17.84 8.98
C ARG A 166 12.55 16.31 8.92
N PRO A 167 13.34 15.67 9.79
CA PRO A 167 13.31 14.23 9.94
C PRO A 167 11.89 13.72 10.26
N LEU A 168 11.49 12.60 9.66
CA LEU A 168 10.17 12.00 9.90
C LEU A 168 9.97 11.68 11.39
N THR A 169 11.03 11.21 12.03
CA THR A 169 11.03 10.89 13.47
C THR A 169 10.78 12.11 14.34
N GLU A 170 11.27 13.29 13.94
CA GLU A 170 11.01 14.54 14.64
C GLU A 170 9.55 14.98 14.46
N ALA A 171 9.00 14.87 13.25
CA ALA A 171 7.60 15.18 12.99
C ALA A 171 6.66 14.32 13.85
N LEU A 172 6.91 13.01 13.92
CA LEU A 172 6.16 12.07 14.78
C LEU A 172 6.33 12.38 16.27
N ARG A 173 7.54 12.81 16.70
CA ARG A 173 7.80 13.25 18.07
C ARG A 173 7.00 14.50 18.42
N ILE A 174 6.96 15.50 17.53
CA ILE A 174 6.21 16.75 17.76
C ILE A 174 4.72 16.43 17.87
N TYR A 175 4.19 15.59 16.98
CA TYR A 175 2.80 15.13 17.04
C TYR A 175 2.48 14.37 18.35
N SER A 176 3.44 13.60 18.89
CA SER A 176 3.27 12.90 20.18
C SER A 176 3.59 13.74 21.42
N THR A 177 4.21 14.92 21.30
CA THR A 177 4.62 15.75 22.45
C THR A 177 3.46 16.14 23.37
N PRO A 178 2.26 16.53 22.87
CA PRO A 178 1.10 16.78 23.73
C PRO A 178 0.65 15.57 24.55
N TYR A 179 0.97 14.35 24.09
CA TYR A 179 0.55 13.08 24.70
C TYR A 179 1.52 12.56 25.77
N ILE A 180 2.83 12.81 25.63
CA ILE A 180 3.86 12.22 26.48
C ILE A 180 4.11 13.07 27.75
N ASP A 181 4.02 14.39 27.65
CA ASP A 181 4.48 15.32 28.70
C ASP A 181 3.45 15.57 29.82
N THR A 182 2.17 15.28 29.58
CA THR A 182 1.10 15.57 30.56
C THR A 182 0.87 14.47 31.60
N GLY A 183 1.62 13.36 31.55
CA GLY A 183 1.58 12.28 32.56
C GLY A 183 0.20 11.63 32.77
N THR A 184 -0.80 12.01 31.98
CA THR A 184 -2.20 11.64 32.16
C THR A 184 -2.66 10.98 30.87
N PRO A 185 -2.99 9.68 30.86
CA PRO A 185 -3.68 9.08 29.74
C PRO A 185 -5.10 9.65 29.71
N ARG A 186 -5.28 10.82 29.09
CA ARG A 186 -6.61 11.21 28.64
C ARG A 186 -6.98 10.17 27.61
N ARG A 187 -7.90 9.26 27.97
CA ARG A 187 -8.57 8.36 27.03
C ARG A 187 -8.86 9.17 25.77
N LEU A 188 -8.15 8.85 24.70
CA LEU A 188 -8.59 9.18 23.36
C LEU A 188 -9.99 8.60 23.27
N ALA A 189 -11.00 9.45 23.41
CA ALA A 189 -12.31 9.15 22.88
C ALA A 189 -12.10 9.12 21.36
N PHE A 190 -11.61 7.98 20.88
CA PHE A 190 -11.56 7.61 19.49
C PHE A 190 -12.98 7.79 18.96
N ARG A 191 -13.22 8.91 18.29
CA ARG A 191 -14.43 9.15 17.53
C ARG A 191 -14.02 8.99 16.07
N PRO A 192 -14.33 7.85 15.42
CA PRO A 192 -14.17 7.76 13.98
C PRO A 192 -14.99 8.88 13.36
N ALA A 193 -14.37 9.66 12.47
CA ALA A 193 -15.05 10.71 11.73
C ALA A 193 -16.22 10.06 10.99
N ARG A 194 -17.45 10.40 11.40
CA ARG A 194 -18.63 10.15 10.56
C ARG A 194 -18.48 11.01 9.32
N THR A 195 -18.23 10.38 8.18
CA THR A 195 -18.40 10.97 6.86
C THR A 195 -19.83 11.51 6.74
N ALA A 196 -20.00 12.81 6.85
CA ALA A 196 -21.22 13.50 6.44
C ALA A 196 -20.97 14.09 5.05
N PHE A 197 -21.29 13.32 4.02
CA PHE A 197 -21.59 13.86 2.70
C PHE A 197 -22.91 14.64 2.84
N ASN A 198 -22.84 15.96 3.04
CA ASN A 198 -23.98 16.83 2.78
C ASN A 198 -23.88 17.35 1.34
N HIS A 199 -24.72 16.78 0.50
CA HIS A 199 -24.99 17.24 -0.84
C HIS A 199 -26.20 18.17 -0.77
N GLU A 200 -25.99 19.48 -0.76
CA GLU A 200 -27.04 20.47 -1.00
C GLU A 200 -26.50 21.53 -1.96
N TYR A 201 -26.69 21.27 -3.27
CA TYR A 201 -26.84 22.35 -4.25
C TYR A 201 -28.32 22.45 -4.57
N SER A 202 -28.98 23.42 -3.93
CA SER A 202 -30.35 23.82 -4.25
C SER A 202 -30.30 24.81 -5.41
N CYS A 203 -31.07 24.49 -6.46
CA CYS A 203 -31.29 25.31 -7.63
C CYS A 203 -32.26 26.44 -7.30
N SER A 204 -31.96 27.67 -7.70
CA SER A 204 -32.92 28.78 -7.89
C SER A 204 -32.38 29.73 -8.94
#